data_AF-A0A6F9APM2-F1
#
_entry.id   AF-A0A6F9APM2-F1
#
_cell.length_a   1.000
_cell.length_b   1.000
_cell.length_c   1.000
_cell.angle_alpha   90.00
_cell.angle_beta   90.00
_cell.angle_gamma   90.00
#
_symmetry.space_group_name_H-M   'P 1'
#
loop_
_entity.id
_entity.type
_entity.pdbx_description
1 polymer ?
#
loop_
_entity_poly.entity_id
_entity_poly.type
_entity_poly.pdbx_seq_one_letter_code
_entity_poly.pdbx_strand_id
1 'polypeptide(L)'
;MEKDIQDHKFIEAGQYNNHLYGTSVQSVREVAEKGKHCILDVSGNAIKRLQLAQLHPIAVFIKPKSVENIMEMNKRLTEEQGRKTFDRAAKLEQEFTEHFTAIVQGDTLEEIYEQVKQIIEEQSGPFIWVLSKEKL
;
A
#
# COMPACT_ATOMS: atom_id res chain seq x y z
N MET A 1 5.55 22.70 -8.82
CA MET A 1 5.77 21.26 -8.54
C MET A 1 7.02 21.01 -7.72
N GLU A 2 8.24 21.38 -8.13
CA GLU A 2 9.45 21.12 -7.32
C GLU A 2 9.37 21.73 -5.91
N LYS A 3 8.95 22.99 -5.80
CA LYS A 3 8.66 23.64 -4.52
C LYS A 3 7.59 22.89 -3.72
N ASP A 4 6.54 22.43 -4.38
CA ASP A 4 5.44 21.69 -3.74
C ASP A 4 5.87 20.30 -3.24
N ILE A 5 6.87 19.68 -3.88
CA ILE A 5 7.51 18.45 -3.43
C ILE A 5 8.31 18.73 -2.15
N GLN A 6 9.08 19.83 -2.12
CA GLN A 6 9.83 20.27 -0.93
C GLN A 6 8.90 20.63 0.23
N ASP A 7 7.74 21.24 -0.08
CA ASP A 7 6.70 21.61 0.89
C ASP A 7 5.85 20.40 1.34
N HIS A 8 6.26 19.15 1.04
CA HIS A 8 5.57 17.92 1.41
C HIS A 8 4.10 17.82 0.96
N LYS A 9 3.73 18.46 -0.16
CA LYS A 9 2.34 18.41 -0.68
C LYS A 9 1.99 17.09 -1.39
N PHE A 10 2.96 16.20 -1.58
CA PHE A 10 2.80 14.91 -2.24
C PHE A 10 3.08 13.75 -1.31
N ILE A 11 2.23 12.71 -1.36
CA ILE A 11 2.49 11.44 -0.68
C ILE A 11 3.56 10.62 -1.42
N GLU A 12 3.66 10.80 -2.74
CA GLU A 12 4.71 10.23 -3.57
C GLU A 12 4.92 11.13 -4.79
N ALA A 13 6.16 11.28 -5.22
CA ALA A 13 6.51 12.03 -6.41
C ALA A 13 7.72 11.37 -7.09
N GLY A 14 7.78 11.47 -8.42
CA GLY A 14 8.84 10.90 -9.24
C GLY A 14 8.97 11.63 -10.57
N GLN A 15 9.98 11.22 -11.35
CA GLN A 15 10.26 11.78 -12.67
C GLN A 15 10.24 10.65 -13.70
N TYR A 16 9.56 10.88 -14.83
CA TYR A 16 9.54 9.98 -15.97
C TYR A 16 9.60 10.78 -17.27
N ASN A 17 10.50 10.40 -18.19
CA ASN A 17 10.75 11.15 -19.44
C ASN A 17 10.91 12.67 -19.23
N ASN A 18 11.65 13.08 -18.19
CA ASN A 18 11.85 14.49 -17.80
C ASN A 18 10.58 15.26 -17.38
N HIS A 19 9.48 14.57 -17.13
CA HIS A 19 8.27 15.15 -16.56
C HIS A 19 8.11 14.68 -15.11
N LEU A 20 7.71 15.60 -14.24
CA LEU A 20 7.41 15.30 -12.84
C LEU A 20 5.98 14.79 -12.70
N TYR A 21 5.83 13.72 -11.95
CA TYR A 21 4.56 13.12 -11.58
C TYR A 21 4.48 13.01 -10.06
N GLY A 22 3.27 13.06 -9.52
CA GLY A 22 3.09 12.88 -8.09
C GLY A 22 1.63 12.77 -7.69
N THR A 23 1.41 12.03 -6.62
CA THR A 23 0.11 11.87 -5.98
C THR A 23 0.01 12.88 -4.85
N SER A 24 -0.84 13.89 -5.02
CA SER A 24 -0.95 14.96 -4.03
C SER A 24 -1.78 14.52 -2.83
N VAL A 25 -1.42 15.01 -1.63
CA VAL A 25 -2.20 14.77 -0.40
C VAL A 25 -3.64 15.26 -0.59
N GLN A 26 -3.79 16.42 -1.24
CA GLN A 26 -5.09 17.05 -1.46
C GLN A 26 -6.00 16.20 -2.35
N SER A 27 -5.47 15.62 -3.42
CA SER A 27 -6.23 14.75 -4.32
C SER A 27 -6.76 13.50 -3.62
N VAL A 28 -5.98 12.91 -2.71
CA VAL A 28 -6.43 11.76 -1.90
C VAL A 28 -7.53 12.19 -0.93
N ARG A 29 -7.35 13.32 -0.26
CA ARG A 29 -8.34 13.88 0.68
C ARG A 29 -9.68 14.14 0.00
N GLU A 30 -9.68 14.74 -1.19
CA GLU A 30 -10.92 15.03 -1.95
C GLU A 30 -11.74 13.78 -2.30
N VAL A 31 -11.08 12.64 -2.51
CA VAL A 31 -11.77 11.36 -2.74
C VAL A 31 -12.35 10.83 -1.42
N ALA A 32 -11.56 10.87 -0.34
CA ALA A 32 -11.98 10.43 0.98
C ALA A 32 -13.17 11.23 1.52
N GLU A 33 -13.16 12.56 1.38
CA GLU A 33 -14.24 13.46 1.81
C GLU A 33 -15.55 13.25 1.03
N LYS A 34 -15.50 12.62 -0.15
CA LYS A 34 -16.68 12.19 -0.91
C LYS A 34 -17.24 10.84 -0.44
N GLY A 35 -16.73 10.30 0.68
CA GLY A 35 -17.14 9.01 1.22
C GLY A 35 -16.68 7.82 0.37
N LYS A 36 -15.56 7.96 -0.36
CA LYS A 36 -15.01 6.88 -1.21
C LYS A 36 -13.63 6.48 -0.74
N HIS A 37 -13.32 5.18 -0.84
CA HIS A 37 -11.95 4.71 -0.69
C HIS A 37 -11.12 5.07 -1.93
N CYS A 38 -10.02 5.77 -1.72
CA CYS A 38 -9.05 6.07 -2.77
C CYS A 38 -8.08 4.89 -2.91
N ILE A 39 -8.09 4.21 -4.06
CA ILE A 39 -7.10 3.17 -4.37
C ILE A 39 -5.82 3.86 -4.82
N LEU A 40 -4.70 3.54 -4.16
CA LEU A 40 -3.41 4.19 -4.37
C LEU A 40 -2.39 3.19 -4.90
N ASP A 41 -1.80 3.52 -6.05
CA ASP A 41 -0.61 2.84 -6.59
C ASP A 41 0.62 3.64 -6.16
N VAL A 42 1.13 3.32 -4.96
CA VAL A 42 2.26 4.01 -4.29
C VAL A 42 3.09 3.02 -3.47
N SER A 43 4.30 3.40 -3.08
CA SER A 43 5.15 2.60 -2.19
C SER A 43 4.75 2.70 -0.71
N GLY A 44 5.31 1.81 0.13
CA GLY A 44 5.12 1.83 1.59
C GLY A 44 5.48 3.16 2.26
N ASN A 45 6.39 3.94 1.66
CA ASN A 45 6.74 5.28 2.14
C ASN A 45 5.56 6.26 2.19
N ALA A 46 4.56 6.06 1.32
CA ALA A 46 3.37 6.90 1.29
C ALA A 46 2.49 6.69 2.54
N ILE A 47 2.54 5.52 3.19
CA ILE A 47 1.73 5.21 4.38
C ILE A 47 1.99 6.23 5.48
N LYS A 48 3.27 6.45 5.80
CA LYS A 48 3.68 7.42 6.83
C LYS A 48 3.29 8.84 6.48
N ARG A 49 3.42 9.23 5.20
CA ARG A 49 3.03 10.58 4.73
C ARG A 49 1.53 10.81 4.84
N LEU A 50 0.71 9.80 4.54
CA LEU A 50 -0.74 9.85 4.73
C LEU A 50 -1.08 10.02 6.21
N GLN A 51 -0.48 9.21 7.09
CA GLN A 51 -0.70 9.29 8.54
C GLN A 51 -0.34 10.68 9.11
N LEU A 52 0.77 11.27 8.66
CA LEU A 52 1.16 12.65 9.02
C LEU A 52 0.12 13.68 8.54
N ALA A 53 -0.50 13.45 7.39
CA ALA A 53 -1.57 14.28 6.84
C ALA A 53 -2.96 14.01 7.45
N GLN A 54 -3.03 13.22 8.55
CA GLN A 54 -4.26 12.79 9.21
C GLN A 54 -5.21 11.99 8.30
N LEU A 55 -4.64 11.31 7.30
CA LEU A 55 -5.32 10.33 6.47
C LEU A 55 -4.78 8.96 6.87
N HIS A 56 -5.60 8.12 7.51
CA HIS A 56 -5.16 6.81 7.97
C HIS A 56 -5.50 5.75 6.91
N PRO A 57 -4.53 5.29 6.09
CA PRO A 57 -4.82 4.34 5.03
C PRO A 57 -5.01 2.92 5.59
N ILE A 58 -5.80 2.12 4.87
CA ILE A 58 -5.86 0.66 5.05
C ILE A 58 -4.75 0.06 4.18
N ALA A 59 -3.62 -0.29 4.79
CA ALA A 59 -2.46 -0.83 4.09
C ALA A 59 -2.42 -2.35 4.22
N VAL A 60 -2.81 -3.06 3.14
CA VAL A 60 -2.83 -4.54 3.11
C VAL A 60 -1.64 -5.07 2.34
N PHE A 61 -0.77 -5.84 3.00
CA PHE A 61 0.36 -6.50 2.36
C PHE A 61 -0.02 -7.92 1.94
N ILE A 62 0.11 -8.22 0.64
CA ILE A 62 -0.08 -9.57 0.12
C ILE A 62 1.25 -10.30 0.21
N LYS A 63 1.36 -11.21 1.19
CA LYS A 63 2.60 -11.95 1.45
C LYS A 63 2.60 -13.27 0.67
N PRO A 64 3.45 -13.41 -0.37
CA PRO A 64 3.56 -14.68 -1.09
C PRO A 64 4.13 -15.77 -0.18
N LYS A 65 3.59 -17.00 -0.30
CA LYS A 65 4.07 -18.15 0.49
C LYS A 65 5.42 -18.67 -0.02
N SER A 66 5.60 -18.65 -1.34
CA SER A 66 6.82 -19.08 -2.04
C SER A 66 6.87 -18.52 -3.46
N VAL A 67 7.95 -18.82 -4.21
CA VAL A 67 8.04 -18.47 -5.63
C VAL A 67 6.98 -19.23 -6.43
N GLU A 68 6.74 -20.49 -6.10
CA GLU A 68 5.75 -21.35 -6.73
C GLU A 68 4.34 -20.79 -6.56
N ASN A 69 3.99 -20.31 -5.35
CA ASN A 69 2.70 -19.66 -5.08
C ASN A 69 2.48 -18.42 -5.98
N ILE A 70 3.52 -17.62 -6.23
CA ILE A 70 3.44 -16.49 -7.18
C ILE A 70 3.19 -16.99 -8.62
N MET A 71 3.88 -18.05 -9.03
CA MET A 71 3.76 -18.61 -10.38
C MET A 71 2.40 -19.29 -10.60
N GLU A 72 1.82 -19.91 -9.57
CA GLU A 72 0.48 -20.50 -9.62
C GLU A 72 -0.59 -19.42 -9.82
N MET A 73 -0.48 -18.30 -9.11
CA MET A 73 -1.37 -17.15 -9.26
C MET A 73 -1.15 -16.39 -10.59
N ASN A 74 0.06 -16.40 -11.13
CA ASN A 74 0.38 -15.73 -12.39
C ASN A 74 1.25 -16.59 -13.30
N LYS A 75 0.60 -17.49 -14.03
CA LYS A 75 1.22 -18.43 -14.98
C LYS A 75 1.97 -17.79 -16.16
N ARG A 76 1.90 -16.46 -16.31
CA ARG A 76 2.63 -15.71 -17.34
C ARG A 76 4.05 -15.32 -16.90
N LEU A 77 4.37 -15.48 -15.61
CA LEU A 77 5.69 -15.17 -15.08
C LEU A 77 6.67 -16.31 -15.34
N THR A 78 7.88 -15.95 -15.75
CA THR A 78 9.03 -16.84 -15.71
C THR A 78 9.47 -17.09 -14.27
N GLU A 79 10.18 -18.18 -14.00
CA GLU A 79 10.72 -18.47 -12.68
C GLU A 79 11.63 -17.34 -12.16
N GLU A 80 12.43 -16.73 -13.04
CA GLU A 80 13.29 -15.59 -12.70
C GLU A 80 12.47 -14.37 -12.23
N GLN A 81 11.36 -14.07 -12.92
CA GLN A 81 10.45 -13.00 -12.52
C GLN A 81 9.72 -13.34 -11.21
N GLY A 82 9.33 -14.60 -11.01
CA GLY A 82 8.75 -15.08 -9.76
C GLY A 82 9.70 -14.88 -8.58
N ARG A 83 10.97 -15.27 -8.73
CA ARG A 83 12.02 -15.08 -7.72
C ARG A 83 12.25 -13.60 -7.41
N LYS A 84 12.39 -12.75 -8.43
CA LYS A 84 12.51 -11.29 -8.25
C LYS A 84 11.32 -10.70 -7.49
N THR A 85 10.11 -11.17 -7.77
CA THR A 85 8.89 -10.71 -7.09
C THR A 85 8.88 -11.16 -5.63
N PHE A 86 9.25 -12.41 -5.35
CA PHE A 86 9.35 -12.93 -3.99
C PHE A 86 10.39 -12.18 -3.16
N ASP A 87 11.60 -11.96 -3.72
CA ASP A 87 12.67 -11.21 -3.05
C ASP A 87 12.27 -9.76 -2.76
N ARG A 88 11.53 -9.12 -3.69
CA ARG A 88 10.98 -7.77 -3.48
C ARG A 88 9.94 -7.78 -2.37
N ALA A 89 9.05 -8.76 -2.32
CA ALA A 89 8.05 -8.89 -1.27
C ALA A 89 8.70 -9.07 0.12
N ALA A 90 9.75 -9.90 0.22
CA ALA A 90 10.48 -10.10 1.47
C ALA A 90 11.14 -8.80 1.98
N LYS A 91 11.72 -8.01 1.08
CA LYS A 91 12.28 -6.69 1.43
C LYS A 91 11.21 -5.70 1.88
N LEU A 92 10.08 -5.66 1.19
CA LEU A 92 8.95 -4.81 1.56
C LEU A 92 8.38 -5.17 2.93
N GLU A 93 8.26 -6.47 3.22
CA GLU A 93 7.87 -6.94 4.54
C GLU A 93 8.86 -6.44 5.61
N GLN A 94 10.15 -6.75 5.45
CA GLN A 94 11.17 -6.35 6.40
C GLN A 94 11.19 -4.83 6.68
N GLU A 95 10.98 -4.00 5.66
CA GLU A 95 11.05 -2.54 5.78
C GLU A 95 9.76 -1.91 6.31
N PHE A 96 8.60 -2.46 5.97
CA PHE A 96 7.30 -1.80 6.20
C PHE A 96 6.31 -2.58 7.07
N THR A 97 6.68 -3.73 7.66
CA THR A 97 5.79 -4.53 8.52
C THR A 97 5.05 -3.69 9.56
N GLU A 98 5.71 -2.73 10.23
CA GLU A 98 5.10 -1.89 11.27
C GLU A 98 4.04 -0.91 10.73
N HIS A 99 4.01 -0.68 9.42
CA HIS A 99 3.11 0.26 8.75
C HIS A 99 1.89 -0.44 8.15
N PHE A 100 1.87 -1.77 8.05
CA PHE A 100 0.75 -2.51 7.48
C PHE A 100 -0.41 -2.61 8.47
N THR A 101 -1.63 -2.37 7.98
CA THR A 101 -2.86 -2.64 8.72
C THR A 101 -3.11 -4.14 8.81
N ALA A 102 -2.81 -4.88 7.74
CA ALA A 102 -3.00 -6.32 7.68
C ALA A 102 -2.00 -6.98 6.72
N ILE A 103 -1.75 -8.27 6.94
CA ILE A 103 -1.00 -9.14 6.05
C ILE A 103 -1.91 -10.28 5.63
N VAL A 104 -2.04 -10.52 4.33
CA VAL A 104 -2.87 -11.61 3.76
C VAL A 104 -2.00 -12.61 3.02
N GLN A 105 -2.41 -13.87 3.08
CA GLN A 105 -1.81 -14.98 2.34
C GLN A 105 -2.93 -15.86 1.80
N GLY A 106 -2.73 -16.45 0.62
CA GLY A 106 -3.70 -17.37 0.02
C GLY A 106 -3.05 -18.25 -1.03
N ASP A 107 -3.75 -19.32 -1.39
CA ASP A 107 -3.34 -20.23 -2.46
C ASP A 107 -3.86 -19.79 -3.82
N THR A 108 -4.96 -19.03 -3.85
CA THR A 108 -5.52 -18.46 -5.08
C THR A 108 -5.74 -16.96 -4.99
N LEU A 109 -5.84 -16.31 -6.15
CA LEU A 109 -6.12 -14.87 -6.23
C LEU A 109 -7.51 -14.54 -5.67
N GLU A 110 -8.48 -15.43 -5.86
CA GLU A 110 -9.85 -15.28 -5.35
C GLU A 110 -9.88 -15.27 -3.82
N GLU A 111 -9.11 -16.15 -3.18
CA GLU A 111 -9.00 -16.19 -1.72
C GLU A 111 -8.41 -14.88 -1.17
N ILE A 112 -7.31 -14.41 -1.77
CA ILE A 112 -6.66 -13.16 -1.39
C ILE A 112 -7.61 -11.98 -1.61
N TYR A 113 -8.34 -11.97 -2.72
CA TYR A 113 -9.29 -10.91 -3.05
C TYR A 113 -10.42 -10.81 -2.00
N GLU A 114 -11.01 -11.93 -1.59
CA GLU A 114 -12.04 -11.93 -0.56
C GLU A 114 -11.50 -11.52 0.81
N GLN A 115 -10.29 -11.96 1.20
CA GLN A 115 -9.64 -11.50 2.42
C GLN A 115 -9.41 -9.98 2.41
N VAL A 116 -8.89 -9.43 1.29
CA VAL A 116 -8.66 -7.98 1.16
C VAL A 116 -9.98 -7.21 1.29
N LYS A 117 -11.06 -7.67 0.66
CA LYS A 117 -12.39 -7.05 0.79
C LYS A 117 -12.87 -7.07 2.23
N GLN A 118 -12.73 -8.19 2.93
CA GLN A 118 -13.13 -8.31 4.33
C GLN A 118 -12.34 -7.34 5.22
N ILE A 119 -11.02 -7.24 5.02
CA ILE A 119 -10.19 -6.29 5.77
C ILE A 119 -10.62 -4.85 5.51
N ILE A 120 -10.90 -4.49 4.24
CA ILE A 120 -11.37 -3.14 3.93
C ILE A 120 -12.70 -2.86 4.66
N GLU A 121 -13.65 -3.80 4.63
CA GLU A 121 -14.92 -3.67 5.34
C GLU A 121 -14.71 -3.44 6.85
N GLU A 122 -13.93 -4.31 7.50
CA GLU A 122 -13.64 -4.26 8.93
C GLU A 122 -12.93 -2.96 9.35
N GLN A 123 -12.06 -2.41 8.50
CA GLN A 123 -11.28 -1.21 8.78
C GLN A 123 -11.93 0.08 8.26
N SER A 124 -13.12 0.01 7.64
CA SER A 124 -13.83 1.17 7.07
C SER A 124 -14.78 1.87 8.06
N GLY A 125 -14.90 1.35 9.28
CA GLY A 125 -15.82 1.85 10.29
C GLY A 125 -15.58 3.31 10.71
N PRO A 126 -16.57 3.96 11.33
CA PRO A 126 -16.44 5.35 11.83
C PRO A 126 -15.44 5.48 12.98
N PHE A 127 -15.05 4.36 13.60
CA PHE A 127 -14.02 4.26 14.62
C PHE A 127 -12.92 3.33 14.13
N ILE A 128 -11.69 3.81 14.15
CA ILE A 128 -10.51 3.07 13.69
C ILE A 128 -9.43 3.07 14.78
N TRP A 129 -8.59 2.05 14.76
CA TRP A 129 -7.39 1.99 15.60
C TRP A 129 -6.25 2.73 14.91
N VAL A 130 -5.63 3.66 15.62
CA VAL A 130 -4.45 4.40 15.15
C VAL A 130 -3.33 4.28 16.17
N LEU A 131 -2.08 4.41 15.69
CA LEU A 131 -0.90 4.35 16.55
C LEU A 131 -0.99 5.39 17.67
N SER A 132 -0.91 4.94 18.92
CA SER A 132 -0.81 5.83 20.07
C SER A 132 0.55 6.52 20.11
N LYS A 133 0.59 7.75 20.63
CA LYS A 133 1.83 8.47 20.93
C LYS A 133 2.47 8.01 22.24
N GLU A 134 1.75 7.24 23.03
CA GLU A 134 2.21 6.71 24.31
C GLU A 134 3.17 5.55 24.08
N LYS A 135 4.28 5.55 24.83
CA LYS A 135 5.22 4.43 24.84
C LYS A 135 4.78 3.43 25.89
N LEU A 136 4.89 2.14 25.55
CA LEU A 136 4.70 1.02 26.48
C LEU A 136 5.75 1.03 27.59
#